data_AF-A0A1W9T4M6-F1
#
_entry.id   AF-A0A1W9T4M6-F1
#
_cell.length_a   1.000
_cell.length_b   1.000
_cell.length_c   1.000
_cell.angle_alpha   90.00
_cell.angle_beta   90.00
_cell.angle_gamma   90.00
#
_symmetry.space_group_name_H-M   'P 1'
#
loop_
_entity.id
_entity.type
_entity.pdbx_description
1 polymer ?
#
loop_
_entity_poly.entity_id
_entity_poly.type
_entity_poly.pdbx_seq_one_letter_code
_entity_poly.pdbx_strand_id
1 'polypeptide(L)'
;MADIIQEMQKMGERMIEMRGLFKKREILVSQLSEIDREIKAVLDTEKKDVGGKGKFLHPNESTDPYCLIEVMSDKPMHKSEIMEAIKEKGFDFGPDSLAWYLSKYECFQSKGRGYWVYIKP
;
A
#
# COMPACT_ATOMS: atom_id res chain seq x y z
N MET A 1 -45.33 -20.12 27.43
CA MET A 1 -44.43 -19.68 28.53
C MET A 1 -43.06 -20.36 28.41
N ALA A 2 -42.99 -21.65 28.08
CA ALA A 2 -41.74 -22.37 27.79
C ALA A 2 -40.95 -21.80 26.59
N ASP A 3 -41.64 -21.40 25.51
CA ASP A 3 -40.98 -20.91 24.29
C ASP A 3 -40.24 -19.57 24.49
N ILE A 4 -40.78 -18.68 25.34
CA ILE A 4 -40.18 -17.38 25.65
C ILE A 4 -38.85 -17.56 26.40
N ILE A 5 -38.80 -18.51 27.35
CA ILE A 5 -37.59 -18.80 28.11
C ILE A 5 -36.50 -19.37 27.19
N GLN A 6 -36.88 -20.20 26.23
CA GLN A 6 -35.96 -20.82 25.28
C GLN A 6 -35.40 -19.80 24.25
N GLU A 7 -36.21 -18.83 23.81
CA GLU A 7 -35.73 -17.73 22.98
C GLU A 7 -34.80 -16.78 23.74
N MET A 8 -35.09 -16.49 25.01
CA MET A 8 -34.21 -15.67 25.85
C MET A 8 -32.84 -16.34 26.08
N GLN A 9 -32.79 -17.67 26.24
CA GLN A 9 -31.53 -18.41 26.34
C GLN A 9 -30.70 -18.32 25.05
N LYS A 10 -31.32 -18.57 23.90
CA LYS A 10 -30.65 -18.43 22.59
C LYS A 10 -30.14 -17.00 22.34
N MET A 11 -30.88 -16.00 22.79
CA MET A 11 -30.47 -14.60 22.70
C MET A 11 -29.24 -14.31 23.59
N GLY A 12 -29.20 -14.88 24.79
CA GLY A 12 -28.05 -14.80 25.69
C GLY A 12 -26.78 -15.42 25.08
N GLU A 13 -26.90 -16.61 24.49
CA GLU A 13 -25.78 -17.29 23.80
C GLU A 13 -25.26 -16.46 22.62
N ARG A 14 -26.16 -15.91 21.79
CA ARG A 14 -25.79 -15.01 20.68
C ARG A 14 -25.09 -13.75 21.16
N MET A 15 -25.50 -13.18 22.30
CA MET A 15 -24.81 -12.00 22.86
C MET A 15 -23.40 -12.33 23.38
N ILE A 16 -23.21 -13.53 23.94
CA ILE A 16 -21.88 -14.00 24.37
C ILE A 16 -20.97 -14.19 23.15
N GLU A 17 -21.48 -14.81 22.09
CA GLU A 17 -20.75 -14.99 20.84
C GLU A 17 -20.36 -13.64 20.20
N MET A 18 -21.31 -12.71 20.15
CA MET A 18 -21.10 -11.34 19.64
C MET A 18 -20.03 -10.60 20.43
N ARG A 19 -20.03 -10.71 21.77
CA ARG A 19 -18.96 -10.16 22.62
C ARG A 19 -17.61 -10.80 22.34
N GLY A 20 -17.57 -12.10 22.07
CA GLY A 20 -16.36 -12.81 21.64
C GLY A 20 -15.82 -12.27 20.30
N LEU A 21 -16.70 -12.00 19.34
CA LEU A 21 -16.33 -11.41 18.04
C LEU A 21 -15.81 -9.98 18.19
N PHE A 22 -16.41 -9.15 19.06
CA PHE A 22 -15.89 -7.81 19.34
C PHE A 22 -14.46 -7.84 19.91
N LYS A 23 -14.19 -8.75 20.85
CA LYS A 23 -12.82 -8.93 21.37
C LYS A 23 -11.83 -9.34 20.29
N LYS A 24 -12.21 -10.28 19.41
CA LYS A 24 -11.37 -10.68 18.26
C LYS A 24 -11.11 -9.50 17.32
N ARG A 25 -12.13 -8.69 17.04
CA ARG A 25 -11.99 -7.48 16.22
C ARG A 25 -11.02 -6.48 16.85
N GLU A 26 -11.09 -6.23 18.15
CA GLU A 26 -10.18 -5.32 18.84
C GLU A 26 -8.72 -5.77 18.73
N ILE A 27 -8.45 -7.06 18.91
CA ILE A 27 -7.10 -7.63 18.75
C ILE A 27 -6.60 -7.42 17.32
N LEU A 28 -7.42 -7.76 16.31
CA LEU A 28 -7.03 -7.60 14.91
C LEU A 28 -6.78 -6.14 14.53
N VAL A 29 -7.60 -5.21 15.02
CA VAL A 29 -7.40 -3.76 14.78
C VAL A 29 -6.11 -3.27 15.44
N SER A 30 -5.77 -3.78 16.62
CA SER A 30 -4.50 -3.46 17.29
C SER A 30 -3.31 -3.96 16.47
N GLN A 31 -3.34 -5.21 16.01
CA GLN A 31 -2.30 -5.79 15.16
C GLN A 31 -2.14 -5.03 13.84
N LEU A 32 -3.25 -4.65 13.21
CA LEU A 32 -3.25 -3.81 12.01
C LEU A 32 -2.54 -2.47 12.28
N SER A 33 -2.85 -1.84 13.43
CA SER A 33 -2.25 -0.56 13.81
C SER A 33 -0.74 -0.66 14.08
N GLU A 34 -0.26 -1.81 14.56
CA GLU A 34 1.17 -2.09 14.72
C GLU A 34 1.86 -2.22 13.37
N ILE A 35 1.28 -2.99 12.44
CA ILE A 35 1.77 -3.12 11.06
C ILE A 35 1.82 -1.76 10.37
N ASP A 36 0.76 -0.95 10.48
CA ASP A 36 0.73 0.41 9.91
C ASP A 36 1.84 1.30 10.49
N ARG A 37 2.14 1.15 11.78
CA ARG A 37 3.24 1.88 12.43
C ARG A 37 4.60 1.42 11.91
N GLU A 38 4.81 0.12 11.73
CA GLU A 38 6.04 -0.43 11.16
C GLU A 38 6.26 0.02 9.71
N ILE A 39 5.21 -0.05 8.88
CA ILE A 39 5.23 0.47 7.50
C ILE A 39 5.63 1.95 7.52
N LYS A 40 4.99 2.76 8.36
CA LYS A 40 5.32 4.18 8.48
C LYS A 40 6.76 4.40 8.97
N ALA A 41 7.24 3.59 9.91
CA ALA A 41 8.62 3.67 10.40
C ALA A 41 9.64 3.33 9.31
N VAL A 42 9.38 2.32 8.48
CA VAL A 42 10.22 1.99 7.32
C VAL A 42 10.22 3.15 6.32
N LEU A 43 9.04 3.66 5.96
CA LEU A 43 8.90 4.79 5.04
C LEU A 43 9.58 6.07 5.57
N ASP A 44 9.50 6.34 6.87
CA ASP A 44 10.10 7.52 7.49
C ASP A 44 11.62 7.37 7.70
N THR A 45 12.12 6.15 7.93
CA THR A 45 13.56 5.85 7.94
C THR A 45 14.15 6.10 6.55
N GLU A 46 13.51 5.57 5.51
CA GLU A 46 13.94 5.80 4.14
C GLU A 46 13.86 7.27 3.74
N LYS A 47 12.87 8.05 4.24
CA LYS A 47 12.79 9.49 4.02
C LYS A 47 13.92 10.28 4.69
N LYS A 48 14.37 9.88 5.88
CA LYS A 48 15.46 10.54 6.61
C LYS A 48 16.81 10.32 5.94
N ASP A 49 17.03 9.18 5.29
CA ASP A 49 18.22 8.95 4.46
C ASP A 49 18.24 9.81 3.18
N VAL A 50 17.08 10.30 2.71
CA VAL A 50 17.02 11.27 1.57
C VAL A 50 17.35 12.71 2.01
N GLY A 51 17.53 12.95 3.31
CA GLY A 51 17.96 14.26 3.84
C GLY A 51 19.39 14.65 3.47
N GLY A 52 20.16 13.76 2.85
CA GLY A 52 21.49 14.09 2.35
C GLY A 52 22.01 13.06 1.34
N LYS A 53 22.08 13.48 0.07
CA LYS A 53 22.75 12.85 -1.09
C LYS A 53 21.91 11.90 -1.94
N GLY A 54 21.33 12.48 -2.99
CA GLY A 54 21.04 11.81 -4.26
C GLY A 54 19.78 10.95 -4.26
N LYS A 55 18.85 11.27 -5.15
CA LYS A 55 17.88 10.27 -5.59
C LYS A 55 18.65 9.12 -6.25
N PHE A 56 18.13 7.91 -6.15
CA PHE A 56 18.74 6.76 -6.82
C PHE A 56 18.63 6.97 -8.34
N LEU A 57 19.66 6.65 -9.12
CA LEU A 57 19.57 6.84 -10.58
C LEU A 57 18.49 5.95 -11.19
N HIS A 58 18.54 4.64 -10.90
CA HIS A 58 17.61 3.63 -11.43
C HIS A 58 17.25 2.57 -10.37
N PRO A 59 16.03 2.01 -10.41
CA PRO A 59 15.68 0.77 -9.71
C PRO A 59 16.58 -0.41 -10.13
N ASN A 60 16.86 -1.31 -9.20
CA ASN A 60 17.58 -2.56 -9.47
C ASN A 60 16.60 -3.67 -9.90
N GLU A 61 16.99 -4.55 -10.82
CA GLU A 61 16.18 -5.65 -11.36
C GLU A 61 15.59 -6.57 -10.28
N SER A 62 16.28 -6.68 -9.14
CA SER A 62 15.82 -7.48 -8.01
C SER A 62 14.80 -6.78 -7.10
N THR A 63 14.31 -5.59 -7.47
CA THR A 63 13.41 -4.77 -6.63
C THR A 63 12.07 -4.55 -7.31
N ASP A 64 10.98 -4.55 -6.54
CA ASP A 64 9.63 -4.26 -7.02
C ASP A 64 9.54 -3.03 -7.96
N PRO A 65 10.14 -1.86 -7.67
CA PRO A 65 10.06 -0.70 -8.57
C PRO A 65 10.72 -0.89 -9.95
N TYR A 66 11.45 -1.99 -10.19
CA TYR A 66 11.96 -2.30 -11.52
C TYR A 66 10.86 -2.51 -12.56
N CYS A 67 9.69 -3.00 -12.15
CA CYS A 67 8.56 -3.17 -13.08
C CYS A 67 8.15 -1.83 -13.74
N LEU A 68 8.43 -0.69 -13.10
CA LEU A 68 8.20 0.64 -13.66
C LEU A 68 9.10 0.92 -14.87
N ILE A 69 10.34 0.41 -14.91
CA ILE A 69 11.23 0.53 -16.07
C ILE A 69 10.65 -0.20 -17.28
N GLU A 70 10.01 -1.34 -17.05
CA GLU A 70 9.45 -2.15 -18.13
C GLU A 70 8.09 -1.63 -18.63
N VAL A 71 7.39 -0.84 -17.80
CA VAL A 71 6.06 -0.28 -18.11
C VAL A 71 6.19 1.11 -18.70
N MET A 72 7.08 1.93 -18.15
CA MET A 72 7.24 3.33 -18.55
C MET A 72 8.20 3.47 -19.71
N SER A 73 8.04 4.55 -20.47
CA SER A 73 8.91 4.92 -21.59
C SER A 73 9.26 6.40 -21.53
N ASP A 74 9.98 6.88 -22.54
CA ASP A 74 10.27 8.29 -22.76
C ASP A 74 9.00 9.13 -23.06
N LYS A 75 7.89 8.46 -23.42
CA LYS A 75 6.59 9.10 -23.60
C LYS A 75 5.90 9.38 -22.25
N PRO A 76 5.32 10.58 -22.05
CA PRO A 76 4.58 10.89 -20.84
C PRO A 76 3.39 9.94 -20.65
N MET A 77 3.31 9.34 -19.48
CA MET A 77 2.24 8.43 -19.08
C MET A 77 1.60 8.91 -17.77
N HIS A 78 0.28 8.88 -17.67
CA HIS A 78 -0.43 9.33 -16.48
C HIS A 78 -0.32 8.31 -15.35
N LYS A 79 -0.30 8.76 -14.07
CA LYS A 79 -0.22 7.85 -12.91
C LYS A 79 -1.24 6.72 -12.93
N SER A 80 -2.47 6.97 -13.40
CA SER A 80 -3.50 5.93 -13.51
C SER A 80 -3.15 4.86 -14.54
N GLU A 81 -2.61 5.26 -15.70
CA GLU A 81 -2.17 4.33 -16.74
C GLU A 81 -0.96 3.51 -16.27
N ILE A 82 -0.05 4.14 -15.51
CA ILE A 82 1.07 3.43 -14.88
C ILE A 82 0.55 2.36 -13.91
N MET A 83 -0.41 2.71 -13.04
CA MET A 83 -1.03 1.76 -12.10
C MET A 83 -1.74 0.60 -12.80
N GLU A 84 -2.42 0.86 -13.92
CA GLU A 84 -3.09 -0.18 -14.67
C GLU A 84 -2.08 -1.15 -15.32
N ALA A 85 -1.05 -0.61 -15.98
CA ALA A 85 -0.05 -1.42 -16.66
C ALA A 85 0.84 -2.24 -15.71
N ILE A 86 1.18 -1.74 -14.51
CA ILE A 86 1.88 -2.57 -13.50
C ILE A 86 0.98 -3.71 -12.99
N LYS A 87 -0.33 -3.47 -12.89
CA LYS A 87 -1.30 -4.46 -12.42
C LYS A 87 -1.48 -5.59 -13.44
N GLU A 88 -1.47 -5.27 -14.72
CA GLU A 88 -1.43 -6.28 -15.79
C GLU A 88 -0.18 -7.17 -15.72
N LYS A 89 0.92 -6.66 -15.17
CA LYS A 89 2.15 -7.43 -14.90
C LYS A 89 2.14 -8.18 -13.57
N GLY A 90 1.05 -8.12 -12.82
CA GLY A 90 0.91 -8.83 -11.54
C GLY A 90 1.42 -8.06 -10.31
N PHE A 91 1.76 -6.77 -10.46
CA PHE A 91 2.16 -5.91 -9.34
C PHE A 91 1.01 -5.00 -8.92
N ASP A 92 0.73 -4.92 -7.63
CA ASP A 92 -0.29 -4.00 -7.09
C ASP A 92 0.38 -2.95 -6.21
N PHE A 93 0.72 -1.80 -6.82
CA PHE A 93 1.18 -0.65 -6.06
C PHE A 93 -0.01 0.20 -5.64
N GLY A 94 -0.15 0.42 -4.34
CA GLY A 94 -1.01 1.49 -3.84
C GLY A 94 -0.59 2.86 -4.42
N PRO A 95 -1.52 3.83 -4.52
CA PRO A 95 -1.23 5.16 -5.07
C PRO A 95 -0.05 5.87 -4.38
N ASP A 96 0.09 5.69 -3.06
CA ASP A 96 1.17 6.27 -2.26
C ASP A 96 2.52 5.62 -2.55
N SER A 97 2.55 4.30 -2.68
CA SER A 97 3.77 3.54 -3.05
C SER A 97 4.25 3.94 -4.43
N LEU A 98 3.36 4.02 -5.42
CA LEU A 98 3.71 4.48 -6.76
C LEU A 98 4.26 5.91 -6.73
N ALA A 99 3.58 6.83 -6.04
CA ALA A 99 4.03 8.21 -5.93
C ALA A 99 5.42 8.31 -5.28
N TRP A 100 5.68 7.48 -4.27
CA TRP A 100 6.97 7.42 -3.60
C TRP A 100 8.06 6.87 -4.53
N TYR A 101 7.84 5.73 -5.20
CA TYR A 101 8.81 5.16 -6.16
C TYR A 101 9.16 6.15 -7.27
N LEU A 102 8.16 6.78 -7.89
CA LEU A 102 8.37 7.79 -8.94
C LEU A 102 9.19 8.99 -8.44
N SER A 103 9.06 9.36 -7.16
CA SER A 103 9.84 10.46 -6.58
C SER A 103 11.26 10.06 -6.15
N LYS A 104 11.47 8.78 -5.82
CA LYS A 104 12.70 8.23 -5.25
C LYS A 104 13.82 8.07 -6.29
N TYR A 105 13.48 7.78 -7.54
CA TYR A 105 14.46 7.54 -8.61
C TYR A 105 14.54 8.71 -9.62
N GLU A 106 15.75 9.10 -10.03
CA GLU A 106 15.99 10.21 -10.99
C GLU A 106 15.54 9.88 -12.40
N CYS A 107 15.57 8.59 -12.77
CA CYS A 107 15.10 8.13 -14.05
C CYS A 107 13.59 8.37 -14.26
N PHE A 108 12.82 8.56 -13.20
CA PHE A 108 11.39 8.89 -13.31
C PHE A 108 11.19 10.40 -13.13
N GLN A 109 10.82 11.07 -14.21
CA GLN A 109 10.65 12.52 -14.21
C GLN A 109 9.19 12.93 -14.37
N SER A 110 8.71 13.78 -13.47
CA SER A 110 7.40 14.41 -13.59
C SER A 110 7.38 15.41 -14.74
N LYS A 111 6.36 15.33 -15.59
CA LYS A 111 6.03 16.34 -16.61
C LYS A 111 4.88 17.26 -16.18
N GLY A 112 4.47 17.16 -14.91
CA GLY A 112 3.35 17.91 -14.35
C GLY A 112 2.01 17.21 -14.58
N ARG A 113 0.96 17.69 -13.88
CA ARG A 113 -0.43 17.21 -14.00
C ARG A 113 -0.61 15.69 -13.90
N GLY A 114 0.23 15.01 -13.11
CA GLY A 114 0.15 13.57 -12.92
C GLY A 114 0.83 12.73 -14.00
N TYR A 115 1.50 13.35 -14.98
CA TYR A 115 2.25 12.66 -16.03
C TYR A 115 3.72 12.46 -15.65
N TRP A 116 4.26 11.30 -16.01
CA TRP A 116 5.64 10.91 -15.74
C TRP A 116 6.27 10.28 -16.97
N VAL A 117 7.58 10.42 -17.09
CA VAL A 117 8.39 9.73 -18.10
C VAL A 117 9.48 8.93 -17.42
N TYR A 118 9.93 7.88 -18.11
CA TYR A 118 11.14 7.16 -17.80
C TYR A 118 12.26 7.63 -18.74
N ILE A 119 13.35 8.12 -18.15
CA ILE A 119 14.58 8.48 -18.84
C ILE A 119 15.52 7.27 -18.74
N LYS A 120 15.78 6.62 -19.87
CA LYS A 120 16.79 5.57 -19.96
C LYS A 120 18.18 6.14 -19.67
N PRO A 121 19.07 5.35 -19.04
CA PRO A 121 20.44 5.79 -18.77
C PRO A 121 21.25 5.99 -20.05
#